data_AF-A0A7K3GNL6-F1
#
_entry.id   AF-A0A7K3GNL6-F1
#
_cell.length_a   1.000
_cell.length_b   1.000
_cell.length_c   1.000
_cell.angle_alpha   90.00
_cell.angle_beta   90.00
_cell.angle_gamma   90.00
#
_symmetry.space_group_name_H-M   'P 1'
#
loop_
_entity.id
_entity.type
_entity.pdbx_description
1 polymer ?
#
loop_
_entity_poly.entity_id
_entity_poly.type
_entity_poly.pdbx_seq_one_letter_code
_entity_poly.pdbx_strand_id
1 'polypeptide(L)'
;MTPDPLAPLDLAFWNIESPEHPMHLGALGVFEAQSPAAGAHAADLLAARAPAVPGLRMRIRDTWQPPLALRRPFAFGGATREPDPRFDPLDHVRLHAPTTDFHARAGRLMERPLERGRPPWEAHVLPGADGGSFAVLFKFHHALADGLRALTLAAGVLDPMDLPAPRPRPAPPPRGLLPDVRTLPDRLRGALSDAGRALDIGAAAALSTLDVRSSAALTAESSGTRRIAGVAVDLDDVHHVRKTTGGTVNDVLIAVVAGALRRWLDERGDGSEGVAPRALIPVSKRRPRTAHPQGNRLSGYLIRLPVADPDPLSRLGTVRAAMDRNKDAGPGRGAGAVALLADHVPALGHRLGGPLVSGAA
;
A
#
# COMPACT_ATOMS: atom_id res chain seq x y z
N MET A 1 0.56 -21.55 18.50
CA MET A 1 0.42 -20.08 18.64
C MET A 1 -1.06 -19.75 18.73
N THR A 2 -1.48 -18.90 19.67
CA THR A 2 -2.88 -18.47 19.82
C THR A 2 -3.28 -17.48 18.71
N PRO A 3 -4.56 -17.45 18.29
CA PRO A 3 -5.04 -16.48 17.32
C PRO A 3 -4.78 -15.03 17.77
N ASP A 4 -4.24 -14.21 16.86
CA ASP A 4 -3.90 -12.80 17.12
C ASP A 4 -4.85 -11.87 16.33
N PRO A 5 -5.57 -10.94 16.98
CA PRO A 5 -6.48 -10.03 16.29
C PRO A 5 -5.75 -9.13 15.28
N LEU A 6 -6.40 -8.82 14.16
CA LEU A 6 -5.90 -7.86 13.19
C LEU A 6 -5.83 -6.45 13.80
N ALA A 7 -4.81 -5.69 13.40
CA ALA A 7 -4.76 -4.27 13.70
C ALA A 7 -5.91 -3.55 12.97
N PRO A 8 -6.40 -2.39 13.46
CA PRO A 8 -7.54 -1.70 12.85
C PRO A 8 -7.38 -1.42 11.34
N LEU A 9 -6.20 -0.98 10.91
CA LEU A 9 -5.90 -0.73 9.50
C LEU A 9 -5.87 -2.02 8.67
N ASP A 10 -5.27 -3.10 9.19
CA ASP A 10 -5.28 -4.41 8.51
C ASP A 10 -6.72 -4.91 8.31
N LEU A 11 -7.57 -4.73 9.34
CA LEU A 11 -8.99 -5.11 9.30
C LEU A 11 -9.78 -4.23 8.31
N ALA A 12 -9.46 -2.95 8.22
CA ALA A 12 -10.05 -2.05 7.23
C ALA A 12 -9.78 -2.56 5.82
N PHE A 13 -8.51 -2.80 5.47
CA PHE A 13 -8.13 -3.34 4.16
C PHE A 13 -8.78 -4.69 3.85
N TRP A 14 -8.89 -5.56 4.85
CA TRP A 14 -9.57 -6.85 4.72
C TRP A 14 -11.07 -6.72 4.41
N ASN A 15 -11.72 -5.65 4.89
CA ASN A 15 -13.16 -5.44 4.73
C ASN A 15 -13.54 -4.62 3.49
N ILE A 16 -12.66 -3.76 2.98
CA ILE A 16 -12.95 -2.92 1.80
C ILE A 16 -12.61 -3.61 0.47
N GLU A 17 -11.98 -4.77 0.51
CA GLU A 17 -11.64 -5.55 -0.69
C GLU A 17 -12.90 -5.94 -1.48
N SER A 18 -12.85 -5.74 -2.80
CA SER A 18 -13.85 -6.22 -3.76
C SER A 18 -13.18 -6.80 -5.01
N PRO A 19 -13.91 -7.52 -5.89
CA PRO A 19 -13.37 -7.95 -7.17
C PRO A 19 -12.81 -6.80 -8.03
N GLU A 20 -13.44 -5.62 -7.97
CA GLU A 20 -13.04 -4.40 -8.68
C GLU A 20 -11.87 -3.68 -7.99
N HIS A 21 -11.76 -3.84 -6.67
CA HIS A 21 -10.72 -3.26 -5.82
C HIS A 21 -10.02 -4.32 -4.96
N PRO A 22 -9.21 -5.22 -5.57
CA PRO A 22 -8.42 -6.17 -4.80
C PRO A 22 -7.39 -5.43 -3.93
N MET A 23 -7.33 -5.75 -2.64
CA MET A 23 -6.46 -5.09 -1.66
C MET A 23 -5.13 -5.84 -1.47
N HIS A 24 -4.48 -6.19 -2.58
CA HIS A 24 -3.20 -6.88 -2.56
C HIS A 24 -2.08 -6.05 -3.22
N LEU A 25 -0.89 -6.16 -2.63
CA LEU A 25 0.36 -5.60 -3.09
C LEU A 25 1.06 -6.60 -4.01
N GLY A 26 1.68 -6.09 -5.07
CA GLY A 26 2.51 -6.87 -5.99
C GLY A 26 3.96 -6.39 -5.94
N ALA A 27 4.91 -7.32 -6.01
CA ALA A 27 6.32 -7.03 -6.27
C ALA A 27 6.82 -7.96 -7.38
N LEU A 28 7.25 -7.38 -8.50
CA LEU A 28 7.79 -8.10 -9.65
C LEU A 28 9.30 -7.94 -9.68
N GLY A 29 10.03 -9.03 -9.47
CA GLY A 29 11.48 -9.09 -9.69
C GLY A 29 11.77 -9.78 -11.02
N VAL A 30 12.63 -9.19 -11.85
CA VAL A 30 13.11 -9.79 -13.10
C VAL A 30 14.58 -10.15 -12.92
N PHE A 31 14.94 -11.36 -13.33
CA PHE A 31 16.26 -11.95 -13.11
C PHE A 31 16.82 -12.47 -14.43
N GLU A 32 18.11 -12.25 -14.62
CA GLU A 32 18.88 -12.93 -15.66
C GLU A 32 19.08 -14.40 -15.28
N ALA A 33 19.06 -15.28 -16.28
CA ALA A 33 19.20 -16.71 -16.13
C ALA A 33 20.25 -17.26 -17.08
N GLN A 34 21.05 -18.20 -16.56
CA GLN A 34 22.06 -18.92 -17.33
C GLN A 34 21.52 -20.26 -17.86
N SER A 35 20.28 -20.60 -17.55
CA SER A 35 19.64 -21.87 -17.93
C SER A 35 18.12 -21.70 -18.05
N PRO A 36 17.47 -22.33 -19.05
CA PRO A 36 16.00 -22.37 -19.16
C PRO A 36 15.30 -22.99 -17.94
N ALA A 37 16.01 -23.82 -17.16
CA ALA A 37 15.47 -24.44 -15.95
C ALA A 37 15.48 -23.51 -14.72
N ALA A 38 16.09 -22.32 -14.80
CA ALA A 38 16.25 -21.42 -13.66
C ALA A 38 14.91 -21.02 -13.02
N GLY A 39 13.87 -20.80 -13.82
CA GLY A 39 12.53 -20.49 -13.30
C GLY A 39 11.93 -21.66 -12.51
N ALA A 40 12.07 -22.90 -12.98
CA ALA A 40 11.61 -24.07 -12.24
C ALA A 40 12.39 -24.24 -10.93
N HIS A 41 13.71 -24.10 -10.98
CA HIS A 41 14.55 -24.13 -9.79
C HIS A 41 14.18 -23.03 -8.77
N ALA A 42 13.89 -21.82 -9.24
CA ALA A 42 13.41 -20.75 -8.38
C ALA A 42 12.08 -21.11 -7.72
N ALA A 43 11.12 -21.68 -8.43
CA ALA A 43 9.86 -22.14 -7.85
C ALA A 43 10.08 -23.17 -6.73
N ASP A 44 10.94 -24.16 -6.96
CA ASP A 44 11.28 -25.17 -5.96
C ASP A 44 11.93 -24.54 -4.70
N LEU A 45 12.85 -23.59 -4.89
CA LEU A 45 13.49 -22.87 -3.80
C LEU A 45 12.51 -22.03 -2.99
N LEU A 46 11.62 -21.28 -3.66
CA LEU A 46 10.60 -20.47 -2.99
C LEU A 46 9.67 -21.37 -2.16
N ALA A 47 9.24 -22.50 -2.72
CA ALA A 47 8.37 -23.45 -2.05
C ALA A 47 9.06 -24.11 -0.84
N ALA A 48 10.33 -24.48 -0.97
CA ALA A 48 11.11 -25.06 0.12
C ALA A 48 11.34 -24.07 1.29
N ARG A 49 11.49 -22.77 1.00
CA ARG A 49 11.78 -21.73 1.99
C ARG A 49 10.55 -21.12 2.65
N ALA A 50 9.43 -21.01 1.93
CA ALA A 50 8.20 -20.39 2.43
C ALA A 50 7.73 -20.91 3.81
N PRO A 51 7.84 -22.22 4.15
CA PRO A 51 7.40 -22.71 5.46
C PRO A 51 8.25 -22.20 6.63
N ALA A 52 9.51 -21.81 6.38
CA ALA A 52 10.41 -21.26 7.40
C ALA A 52 10.17 -19.77 7.68
N VAL A 53 9.51 -19.05 6.77
CA VAL A 53 9.27 -17.60 6.91
C VAL A 53 8.10 -17.34 7.87
N PRO A 54 8.33 -16.68 9.02
CA PRO A 54 7.25 -16.38 9.97
C PRO A 54 6.19 -15.49 9.31
N GLY A 55 4.93 -15.93 9.37
CA GLY A 55 3.79 -15.19 8.81
C GLY A 55 3.21 -15.80 7.52
N LEU A 56 4.02 -16.47 6.70
CA LEU A 56 3.52 -17.07 5.44
C LEU A 56 2.60 -18.27 5.66
N ARG A 57 2.66 -18.89 6.84
CA ARG A 57 1.75 -19.95 7.26
C ARG A 57 0.46 -19.43 7.89
N MET A 58 0.30 -18.11 8.03
CA MET A 58 -0.81 -17.52 8.79
C MET A 58 -1.97 -17.19 7.85
N ARG A 59 -3.14 -17.75 8.13
CA ARG A 59 -4.40 -17.38 7.48
C ARG A 59 -5.13 -16.33 8.30
N ILE A 60 -6.00 -15.57 7.62
CA ILE A 60 -6.90 -14.60 8.26
C ILE A 60 -8.30 -15.21 8.29
N ARG A 61 -8.92 -15.22 9.47
CA ARG A 61 -10.27 -15.72 9.67
C ARG A 61 -11.16 -14.64 10.27
N ASP A 62 -12.33 -14.44 9.69
CA ASP A 62 -13.35 -13.57 10.24
C ASP A 62 -13.91 -14.18 11.54
N THR A 63 -14.00 -13.35 12.57
CA THR A 63 -14.47 -13.69 13.91
C THR A 63 -15.64 -12.80 14.27
N TRP A 64 -16.69 -13.40 14.81
CA TRP A 64 -17.79 -12.62 15.36
C TRP A 64 -17.37 -12.08 16.73
N GLN A 65 -17.32 -10.75 16.87
CA GLN A 65 -17.14 -10.10 18.17
C GLN A 65 -18.47 -9.45 18.56
N PRO A 66 -19.13 -9.92 19.64
CA PRO A 66 -20.36 -9.29 20.10
C PRO A 66 -20.10 -7.84 20.54
N PRO A 67 -21.06 -6.92 20.33
CA PRO A 67 -20.95 -5.51 20.72
C PRO A 67 -20.89 -5.27 22.25
N LEU A 68 -20.96 -6.33 23.06
CA LEU A 68 -20.98 -6.28 24.52
C LEU A 68 -19.69 -5.76 25.17
N ALA A 69 -18.59 -5.63 24.41
CA ALA A 69 -17.46 -4.85 24.88
C ALA A 69 -17.82 -3.36 24.77
N LEU A 70 -18.35 -2.75 25.85
CA LEU A 70 -18.66 -1.31 26.04
C LEU A 70 -17.51 -0.32 25.66
N ARG A 71 -16.37 -0.83 25.19
CA ARG A 71 -15.21 -0.06 24.72
C ARG A 71 -15.23 0.21 23.22
N ARG A 72 -16.03 -0.51 22.42
CA ARG A 72 -16.22 -0.29 20.97
C ARG A 72 -17.66 -0.64 20.56
N PRO A 73 -18.65 0.21 20.89
CA PRO A 73 -20.09 -0.06 20.63
C PRO A 73 -20.47 -0.18 19.14
N PHE A 74 -19.49 -0.17 18.26
CA PHE A 74 -19.57 -0.06 16.82
C PHE A 74 -18.73 -1.12 16.08
N ALA A 75 -18.03 -2.01 16.79
CA ALA A 75 -17.22 -3.05 16.17
C ALA A 75 -18.08 -4.27 15.81
N PHE A 76 -18.69 -4.26 14.62
CA PHE A 76 -19.30 -5.46 14.03
C PHE A 76 -18.25 -6.28 13.29
N GLY A 77 -17.85 -7.42 13.88
CA GLY A 77 -16.91 -8.36 13.30
C GLY A 77 -15.44 -7.94 13.45
N GLY A 78 -14.59 -8.89 13.83
CA GLY A 78 -13.13 -8.75 13.81
C GLY A 78 -12.53 -9.85 12.94
N ALA A 79 -11.23 -9.83 12.74
CA ALA A 79 -10.53 -10.95 12.13
C ALA A 79 -9.30 -11.30 12.96
N THR A 80 -8.92 -12.57 12.95
CA THR A 80 -7.71 -13.06 13.63
C THR A 80 -6.77 -13.74 12.64
N ARG A 81 -5.48 -13.55 12.86
CA ARG A 81 -4.41 -14.31 12.23
C ARG A 81 -4.15 -15.57 13.05
N GLU A 82 -4.17 -16.72 12.38
CA GLU A 82 -3.86 -18.02 12.99
C GLU A 82 -3.04 -18.88 12.02
N PRO A 83 -2.20 -19.81 12.52
CA PRO A 83 -1.51 -20.75 11.63
C PRO A 83 -2.52 -21.61 10.88
N ASP A 84 -2.32 -21.79 9.57
CA ASP A 84 -3.10 -22.74 8.78
C ASP A 84 -2.56 -24.16 9.00
N PRO A 85 -3.35 -25.08 9.60
CA PRO A 85 -2.91 -26.46 9.82
C PRO A 85 -2.71 -27.24 8.51
N ARG A 86 -3.25 -26.77 7.38
CA ARG A 86 -3.14 -27.40 6.06
C ARG A 86 -2.22 -26.61 5.13
N PHE A 87 -1.30 -25.83 5.69
CA PHE A 87 -0.37 -25.05 4.87
C PHE A 87 0.52 -25.97 4.03
N ASP A 88 0.38 -25.87 2.72
CA ASP A 88 1.27 -26.46 1.72
C ASP A 88 1.86 -25.34 0.85
N PRO A 89 3.18 -25.13 0.82
CA PRO A 89 3.79 -24.08 0.01
C PRO A 89 3.53 -24.24 -1.50
N LEU A 90 3.28 -25.47 -2.00
CA LEU A 90 3.03 -25.74 -3.42
C LEU A 90 1.70 -25.14 -3.92
N ASP A 91 0.77 -24.87 -3.02
CA ASP A 91 -0.47 -24.18 -3.38
C ASP A 91 -0.30 -22.66 -3.59
N HIS A 92 0.79 -22.11 -3.04
CA HIS A 92 1.10 -20.68 -3.05
C HIS A 92 2.18 -20.33 -4.10
N VAL A 93 3.11 -21.24 -4.39
CA VAL A 93 4.16 -21.04 -5.39
C VAL A 93 3.77 -21.70 -6.70
N ARG A 94 3.60 -20.91 -7.76
CA ARG A 94 3.13 -21.39 -9.07
C ARG A 94 4.13 -21.09 -10.17
N LEU A 95 4.61 -22.13 -10.84
CA LEU A 95 5.37 -22.01 -12.08
C LEU A 95 4.39 -21.86 -13.26
N HIS A 96 4.62 -20.88 -14.12
CA HIS A 96 3.80 -20.64 -15.32
C HIS A 96 4.52 -21.04 -16.60
N ALA A 97 3.76 -21.12 -17.68
CA ALA A 97 4.33 -21.21 -19.02
C ALA A 97 5.20 -19.98 -19.35
N PRO A 98 6.23 -20.14 -20.20
CA PRO A 98 7.08 -19.02 -20.61
C PRO A 98 6.32 -17.85 -21.22
N THR A 99 6.84 -16.63 -21.04
CA THR A 99 6.21 -15.41 -21.56
C THR A 99 7.24 -14.44 -22.15
N THR A 100 6.81 -13.65 -23.13
CA THR A 100 7.60 -12.57 -23.73
C THR A 100 7.42 -11.23 -23.02
N ASP A 101 6.38 -11.10 -22.18
CA ASP A 101 6.06 -9.86 -21.46
C ASP A 101 5.66 -10.17 -20.02
N PHE A 102 6.63 -9.99 -19.12
CA PHE A 102 6.44 -10.20 -17.69
C PHE A 102 5.42 -9.22 -17.08
N HIS A 103 5.39 -7.96 -17.53
CA HIS A 103 4.49 -6.95 -16.97
C HIS A 103 3.03 -7.25 -17.35
N ALA A 104 2.76 -7.59 -18.62
CA ALA A 104 1.43 -7.97 -19.05
C ALA A 104 0.94 -9.25 -18.35
N ARG A 105 1.83 -10.24 -18.16
CA ARG A 105 1.48 -11.46 -17.41
C ARG A 105 1.22 -11.15 -15.93
N ALA A 106 2.03 -10.31 -15.30
CA ALA A 106 1.85 -9.88 -13.92
C ALA A 106 0.54 -9.10 -13.75
N GLY A 107 0.18 -8.22 -14.70
CA GLY A 107 -1.08 -7.48 -14.69
C GLY A 107 -2.29 -8.43 -14.59
N ARG A 108 -2.37 -9.43 -15.48
CA ARG A 108 -3.45 -10.44 -15.45
C ARG A 108 -3.50 -11.23 -14.14
N LEU A 109 -2.35 -11.54 -13.54
CA LEU A 109 -2.29 -12.24 -12.25
C LEU A 109 -2.75 -11.33 -11.09
N MET A 110 -2.54 -10.02 -11.20
CA MET A 110 -2.99 -9.02 -10.24
C MET A 110 -4.48 -8.65 -10.38
N GLU A 111 -5.20 -9.10 -11.40
CA GLU A 111 -6.65 -8.87 -11.52
C GLU A 111 -7.46 -9.73 -10.55
N ARG A 112 -6.96 -10.91 -10.19
CA ARG A 112 -7.72 -11.90 -9.42
C ARG A 112 -7.51 -11.68 -7.92
N PRO A 113 -8.54 -11.48 -7.08
CA PRO A 113 -8.35 -11.43 -5.63
C PRO A 113 -7.67 -12.69 -5.09
N LEU A 114 -7.01 -12.57 -3.93
CA LEU A 114 -6.44 -13.73 -3.24
C LEU A 114 -7.56 -14.58 -2.62
N GLU A 115 -7.39 -15.90 -2.62
CA GLU A 115 -8.37 -16.81 -2.03
C GLU A 115 -8.48 -16.62 -0.51
N ARG A 116 -9.70 -16.41 -0.02
CA ARG A 116 -9.96 -16.29 1.43
C ARG A 116 -9.87 -17.64 2.12
N GLY A 117 -9.52 -17.62 3.41
CA GLY A 117 -9.44 -18.84 4.24
C GLY A 117 -8.10 -19.59 4.17
N ARG A 118 -7.20 -19.16 3.28
CA ARG A 118 -5.81 -19.61 3.16
C ARG A 118 -4.86 -18.49 3.59
N PRO A 119 -3.56 -18.74 3.79
CA PRO A 119 -2.58 -17.67 3.94
C PRO A 119 -2.62 -16.74 2.71
N PRO A 120 -2.87 -15.44 2.90
CA PRO A 120 -3.27 -14.57 1.79
C PRO A 120 -2.04 -14.01 1.06
N TRP A 121 -1.33 -14.92 0.38
CA TRP A 121 -0.20 -14.61 -0.48
C TRP A 121 -0.03 -15.66 -1.60
N GLU A 122 0.58 -15.24 -2.70
CA GLU A 122 0.97 -16.09 -3.83
C GLU A 122 2.36 -15.65 -4.33
N ALA A 123 3.13 -16.59 -4.87
CA ALA A 123 4.34 -16.32 -5.63
C ALA A 123 4.21 -16.97 -7.01
N HIS A 124 4.36 -16.19 -8.07
CA HIS A 124 4.26 -16.67 -9.44
C HIS A 124 5.61 -16.56 -10.13
N VAL A 125 6.14 -17.69 -10.58
CA VAL A 125 7.39 -17.74 -11.34
C VAL A 125 7.06 -17.80 -12.83
N LEU A 126 7.60 -16.85 -13.57
CA LEU A 126 7.33 -16.61 -14.99
C LEU A 126 8.63 -16.80 -15.78
N PRO A 127 8.88 -17.96 -16.40
CA PRO A 127 10.03 -18.12 -17.29
C PRO A 127 9.95 -17.15 -18.48
N GLY A 128 11.09 -16.63 -18.91
CA GLY A 128 11.21 -15.87 -20.15
C GLY A 128 11.14 -16.81 -21.36
N ALA A 129 10.44 -16.38 -22.41
CA ALA A 129 10.42 -17.12 -23.68
C ALA A 129 11.80 -17.12 -24.39
N ASP A 130 12.71 -16.23 -23.97
CA ASP A 130 14.10 -16.16 -24.41
C ASP A 130 14.98 -17.28 -23.82
N GLY A 131 14.53 -17.96 -22.76
CA GLY A 131 15.31 -18.94 -21.98
C GLY A 131 16.47 -18.33 -21.18
N GLY A 132 16.66 -17.01 -21.25
CA GLY A 132 17.75 -16.25 -20.63
C GLY A 132 17.30 -15.36 -19.47
N SER A 133 16.00 -15.34 -19.17
CA SER A 133 15.45 -14.60 -18.04
C SER A 133 14.28 -15.32 -17.38
N PHE A 134 13.94 -14.92 -16.17
CA PHE A 134 12.66 -15.24 -15.53
C PHE A 134 12.25 -14.11 -14.61
N ALA A 135 10.97 -14.06 -14.25
CA ALA A 135 10.45 -13.13 -13.27
C ALA A 135 9.75 -13.86 -12.13
N VAL A 136 9.76 -13.24 -10.95
CA VAL A 136 8.98 -13.67 -9.79
C VAL A 136 8.04 -12.54 -9.39
N LEU A 137 6.73 -12.78 -9.49
CA LEU A 137 5.71 -11.91 -8.95
C LEU A 137 5.30 -12.42 -7.58
N PHE A 138 5.66 -11.69 -6.53
CA PHE A 138 5.05 -11.86 -5.22
C PHE A 138 3.78 -11.05 -5.11
N LYS A 139 2.77 -11.64 -4.49
CA LYS A 139 1.47 -11.03 -4.27
C LYS A 139 1.05 -11.27 -2.82
N PHE A 140 0.76 -10.19 -2.10
CA PHE A 140 0.40 -10.25 -0.68
C PHE A 140 -0.84 -9.42 -0.40
N HIS A 141 -1.78 -9.93 0.39
CA HIS A 141 -2.89 -9.10 0.86
C HIS A 141 -2.36 -8.04 1.85
N HIS A 142 -2.85 -6.80 1.76
CA HIS A 142 -2.44 -5.68 2.63
C HIS A 142 -2.57 -5.98 4.14
N ALA A 143 -3.56 -6.78 4.52
CA ALA A 143 -3.78 -7.23 5.89
C ALA A 143 -2.71 -8.23 6.42
N LEU A 144 -1.93 -8.86 5.54
CA LEU A 144 -0.83 -9.75 5.94
C LEU A 144 0.45 -8.94 6.20
N ALA A 145 0.77 -8.03 5.29
CA ALA A 145 1.96 -7.21 5.32
C ALA A 145 1.69 -5.83 4.67
N ASP A 146 2.17 -4.77 5.34
CA ASP A 146 2.31 -3.45 4.70
C ASP A 146 3.41 -3.51 3.62
N GLY A 147 3.49 -2.50 2.74
CA GLY A 147 4.42 -2.52 1.60
C GLY A 147 5.89 -2.82 1.95
N LEU A 148 6.39 -2.30 3.08
CA LEU A 148 7.78 -2.53 3.50
C LEU A 148 7.95 -3.93 4.09
N ARG A 149 6.95 -4.44 4.83
CA ARG A 149 6.92 -5.82 5.32
C ARG A 149 6.75 -6.82 4.17
N ALA A 150 6.00 -6.49 3.12
CA ALA A 150 5.82 -7.32 1.94
C ALA A 150 7.13 -7.48 1.17
N LEU A 151 7.90 -6.38 1.01
CA LEU A 151 9.25 -6.43 0.45
C LEU A 151 10.21 -7.22 1.34
N THR A 152 10.13 -7.07 2.66
CA THR A 152 10.96 -7.83 3.61
C THR A 152 10.65 -9.33 3.54
N LEU A 153 9.37 -9.71 3.40
CA LEU A 153 8.95 -11.10 3.21
C LEU A 153 9.43 -11.64 1.87
N ALA A 154 9.24 -10.90 0.77
CA ALA A 154 9.75 -11.27 -0.55
C ALA A 154 11.28 -11.48 -0.53
N ALA A 155 12.02 -10.55 0.09
CA ALA A 155 13.46 -10.66 0.27
C ALA A 155 13.84 -11.90 1.08
N GLY A 156 13.16 -12.18 2.19
CA GLY A 156 13.44 -13.37 3.01
C GLY A 156 13.14 -14.71 2.32
N VAL A 157 12.28 -14.73 1.29
CA VAL A 157 12.08 -15.94 0.46
C VAL A 157 13.15 -16.03 -0.63
N LEU A 158 13.52 -14.91 -1.26
CA LEU A 158 14.54 -14.83 -2.31
C LEU A 158 15.96 -15.11 -1.79
N ASP A 159 16.29 -14.61 -0.61
CA ASP A 159 17.58 -14.77 0.05
C ASP A 159 17.37 -15.09 1.55
N PRO A 160 17.91 -16.19 2.10
CA PRO A 160 17.75 -16.52 3.52
C PRO A 160 18.45 -15.49 4.40
N MET A 161 17.73 -14.43 4.74
CA MET A 161 18.15 -13.43 5.70
C MET A 161 17.62 -13.83 7.08
N ASP A 162 18.39 -13.57 8.14
CA ASP A 162 17.88 -13.61 9.51
C ASP A 162 16.80 -12.54 9.67
N LEU A 163 15.55 -12.92 9.39
CA LEU A 163 14.41 -12.04 9.61
C LEU A 163 14.28 -11.82 11.12
N PRO A 164 14.29 -10.56 11.59
CA PRO A 164 14.15 -10.30 13.01
C PRO A 164 12.84 -10.94 13.50
N ALA A 165 12.92 -11.71 14.58
CA ALA A 165 11.78 -12.37 15.15
C ALA A 165 10.63 -11.36 15.33
N PRO A 166 9.37 -11.72 14.99
CA PRO A 166 8.24 -10.85 15.21
C PRO A 166 8.25 -10.36 16.66
N ARG A 167 8.36 -9.05 16.87
CA ARG A 167 8.32 -8.51 18.23
C ARG A 167 6.98 -8.91 18.86
N PRO A 168 6.97 -9.46 20.09
CA PRO A 168 5.73 -9.68 20.80
C PRO A 168 4.98 -8.35 20.83
N ARG A 169 3.74 -8.33 20.33
CA ARG A 169 2.87 -7.18 20.59
C ARG A 169 2.76 -7.05 22.10
N PRO A 170 2.82 -5.82 22.66
CA PRO A 170 2.61 -5.64 24.09
C PRO A 170 1.33 -6.36 24.48
N ALA A 171 1.44 -7.31 25.41
CA ALA A 171 0.26 -7.96 25.96
C ALA A 171 -0.66 -6.84 26.47
N PRO A 172 -1.95 -6.84 26.11
CA PRO A 172 -2.86 -5.88 26.69
C PRO A 172 -2.79 -6.03 28.21
N PRO A 173 -2.80 -4.92 28.99
CA PRO A 173 -2.71 -4.99 30.43
C PRO A 173 -3.79 -5.93 31.00
N PRO A 174 -3.51 -6.66 32.09
CA PRO A 174 -4.45 -7.60 32.68
C PRO A 174 -5.79 -6.91 32.93
N ARG A 175 -6.86 -7.52 32.42
CA ARG A 175 -8.22 -6.96 32.46
C ARG A 175 -8.85 -7.32 33.80
N GLY A 176 -9.14 -6.32 34.64
CA GLY A 176 -10.12 -6.47 35.72
C GLY A 176 -11.53 -6.67 35.13
N LEU A 177 -12.34 -7.50 35.78
CA LEU A 177 -13.72 -7.81 35.37
C LEU A 177 -14.69 -6.62 35.49
N LEU A 178 -14.27 -5.53 36.15
CA LEU A 178 -15.07 -4.32 36.33
C LEU A 178 -14.38 -3.12 35.66
N PRO A 179 -15.11 -2.30 34.87
CA PRO A 179 -14.56 -1.07 34.33
C PRO A 179 -14.26 -0.10 35.48
N ASP A 180 -12.99 0.31 35.60
CA ASP A 180 -12.63 1.38 36.55
C ASP A 180 -13.29 2.70 36.13
N VAL A 181 -14.34 3.08 36.85
CA VAL A 181 -15.18 4.26 36.60
C VAL A 181 -14.36 5.56 36.63
N ARG A 182 -13.21 5.55 37.31
CA ARG A 182 -12.29 6.70 37.39
C ARG A 182 -11.62 7.05 36.07
N THR A 183 -11.58 6.11 35.12
CA THR A 183 -10.98 6.30 33.80
C THR A 183 -12.00 6.68 32.72
N LEU A 184 -13.29 6.74 33.05
CA LEU A 184 -14.37 7.12 32.14
C LEU A 184 -14.26 8.58 31.64
N PRO A 185 -13.90 9.57 32.48
CA PRO A 185 -13.74 10.96 32.04
C PRO A 185 -12.60 11.13 31.03
N ASP A 186 -11.45 10.49 31.29
CA ASP A 186 -10.30 10.53 30.38
C ASP A 186 -10.58 9.81 29.06
N ARG A 187 -11.40 8.75 29.10
CA ARG A 187 -11.86 8.04 27.89
C ARG A 187 -12.86 8.86 27.07
N LEU A 188 -13.80 9.55 27.71
CA LEU A 188 -14.72 10.47 27.06
C LEU A 188 -13.96 11.65 26.43
N ARG A 189 -12.98 12.20 27.15
CA ARG A 189 -12.11 13.27 26.65
C ARG A 189 -11.27 12.80 25.46
N GLY A 190 -10.71 11.60 25.53
CA GLY A 190 -10.01 10.97 24.41
C GLY A 190 -10.92 10.77 23.19
N ALA A 191 -12.11 10.21 23.39
CA ALA A 191 -13.08 9.98 22.32
C ALA A 191 -13.58 11.29 21.68
N LEU A 192 -13.81 12.34 22.47
CA LEU A 192 -14.18 13.67 21.96
C LEU A 192 -13.04 14.34 21.21
N SER A 193 -11.79 14.20 21.70
CA SER A 193 -10.59 14.69 21.01
C SER A 193 -10.38 13.95 19.69
N ASP A 194 -10.60 12.64 19.66
CA ASP A 194 -10.48 11.81 18.46
C ASP A 194 -11.59 12.14 17.45
N ALA A 195 -12.81 12.39 17.92
CA ALA A 195 -13.94 12.81 17.08
C ALA A 195 -13.73 14.22 16.50
N GLY A 196 -13.27 15.18 17.31
CA GLY A 196 -12.92 16.53 16.83
C GLY A 196 -11.81 16.49 15.79
N ARG A 197 -10.77 15.69 16.03
CA ARG A 197 -9.69 15.49 15.06
C ARG A 197 -10.19 14.81 13.78
N ALA A 198 -11.07 13.82 13.87
CA ALA A 198 -11.66 13.17 12.70
C ALA A 198 -12.52 14.15 11.87
N LEU A 199 -13.27 15.06 12.53
CA LEU A 199 -14.04 16.11 11.86
C LEU A 199 -13.13 17.14 11.18
N ASP A 200 -12.10 17.63 11.87
CA ASP A 200 -11.12 18.57 11.28
C ASP A 200 -10.42 17.97 10.06
N ILE A 201 -10.09 16.67 10.12
CA ILE A 201 -9.47 15.98 8.99
C ILE A 201 -10.49 15.72 7.87
N GLY A 202 -11.74 15.36 8.20
CA GLY A 202 -12.82 15.21 7.23
C GLY A 202 -13.10 16.52 6.48
N ALA A 203 -13.09 17.65 7.19
CA ALA A 203 -13.17 18.98 6.62
C ALA A 203 -11.95 19.30 5.74
N ALA A 204 -10.72 18.99 6.19
CA ALA A 204 -9.52 19.18 5.38
C ALA A 204 -9.50 18.30 4.12
N ALA A 205 -10.02 17.07 4.19
CA ALA A 205 -10.17 16.17 3.05
C ALA A 205 -11.22 16.68 2.06
N ALA A 206 -12.38 17.14 2.54
CA ALA A 206 -13.41 17.77 1.72
C ALA A 206 -12.93 19.09 1.08
N LEU A 207 -12.21 19.92 1.82
CA LEU A 207 -11.54 21.10 1.26
C LEU A 207 -10.43 20.72 0.27
N SER A 208 -9.87 19.52 0.40
CA SER A 208 -8.84 19.03 -0.54
C SER A 208 -9.41 18.52 -1.86
N THR A 209 -10.72 18.25 -1.94
CA THR A 209 -11.40 17.95 -3.21
C THR A 209 -11.91 19.20 -3.92
N LEU A 210 -12.00 20.34 -3.23
CA LEU A 210 -12.30 21.64 -3.86
C LEU A 210 -11.21 22.01 -4.87
N ASP A 211 -11.65 22.42 -6.07
CA ASP A 211 -10.79 22.87 -7.19
C ASP A 211 -9.84 21.77 -7.72
N VAL A 212 -10.22 20.49 -7.58
CA VAL A 212 -9.59 19.39 -8.34
C VAL A 212 -10.11 19.45 -9.77
N ARG A 213 -9.23 19.80 -10.71
CA ARG A 213 -9.51 19.70 -12.14
C ARG A 213 -8.89 18.41 -12.64
N SER A 214 -9.71 17.38 -12.76
CA SER A 214 -9.30 16.06 -13.23
C SER A 214 -9.79 15.82 -14.66
N SER A 215 -9.41 14.69 -15.25
CA SER A 215 -9.98 14.19 -16.51
C SER A 215 -10.91 13.01 -16.23
N ALA A 216 -11.81 12.71 -17.18
CA ALA A 216 -12.69 11.55 -17.10
C ALA A 216 -11.93 10.24 -16.91
N ALA A 217 -10.75 10.10 -17.51
CA ALA A 217 -9.93 8.89 -17.35
C ALA A 217 -9.29 8.75 -15.95
N LEU A 218 -9.07 9.85 -15.22
CA LEU A 218 -8.51 9.82 -13.88
C LEU A 218 -9.55 9.64 -12.77
N THR A 219 -10.82 9.91 -13.06
CA THR A 219 -11.97 9.71 -12.16
C THR A 219 -12.87 8.58 -12.65
N ALA A 220 -12.34 7.69 -13.49
CA ALA A 220 -13.08 6.54 -13.98
C ALA A 220 -13.13 5.46 -12.89
N GLU A 221 -14.28 4.83 -12.72
CA GLU A 221 -14.42 3.70 -11.81
C GLU A 221 -13.50 2.54 -12.22
N SER A 222 -12.94 1.84 -11.22
CA SER A 222 -12.09 0.67 -11.48
C SER A 222 -12.93 -0.46 -12.09
N SER A 223 -12.51 -0.95 -13.25
CA SER A 223 -13.11 -2.12 -13.90
C SER A 223 -12.62 -3.47 -13.34
N GLY A 224 -11.76 -3.47 -12.32
CA GLY A 224 -11.06 -4.66 -11.83
C GLY A 224 -9.92 -5.15 -12.75
N THR A 225 -9.87 -4.69 -14.01
CA THR A 225 -8.75 -4.99 -14.91
C THR A 225 -7.48 -4.29 -14.48
N ARG A 226 -6.31 -4.89 -14.77
CA ARG A 226 -5.00 -4.38 -14.35
C ARG A 226 -4.02 -4.46 -15.50
N ARG A 227 -3.46 -3.31 -15.85
CA ARG A 227 -2.30 -3.19 -16.73
C ARG A 227 -1.12 -2.71 -15.91
N ILE A 228 -0.02 -3.44 -16.04
CA ILE A 228 1.25 -3.06 -15.42
C ILE A 228 2.21 -2.74 -16.56
N ALA A 229 2.96 -1.66 -16.40
CA ALA A 229 4.05 -1.27 -17.27
C ALA A 229 5.19 -0.76 -16.40
N GLY A 230 6.42 -1.04 -16.82
CA GLY A 230 7.63 -0.58 -16.16
C GLY A 230 8.59 0.00 -17.18
N VAL A 231 9.39 0.97 -16.76
CA VAL A 231 10.50 1.53 -17.54
C VAL A 231 11.70 1.68 -16.62
N ALA A 232 12.87 1.29 -17.11
CA ALA A 232 14.13 1.55 -16.42
C ALA A 232 14.59 2.97 -16.78
N VAL A 233 14.95 3.74 -15.76
CA VAL A 233 15.51 5.09 -15.90
C VAL A 233 16.88 5.08 -15.25
N ASP A 234 17.88 5.64 -15.95
CA ASP A 234 19.21 5.76 -15.40
C ASP A 234 19.20 6.75 -14.22
N LEU A 235 19.66 6.28 -13.06
CA LEU A 235 19.71 7.11 -11.86
C LEU A 235 20.74 8.23 -11.98
N ASP A 236 21.81 8.04 -12.76
CA ASP A 236 22.83 9.05 -13.01
C ASP A 236 22.28 10.20 -13.84
N ASP A 237 21.39 9.95 -14.80
CA ASP A 237 20.67 11.00 -15.53
C ASP A 237 19.78 11.81 -14.58
N VAL A 238 19.04 11.14 -13.70
CA VAL A 238 18.20 11.82 -12.69
C VAL A 238 19.08 12.64 -11.73
N HIS A 239 20.24 12.11 -11.35
CA HIS A 239 21.22 12.83 -10.55
C HIS A 239 21.83 14.03 -11.28
N HIS A 240 22.06 13.92 -12.59
CA HIS A 240 22.56 15.00 -13.39
C HIS A 240 21.54 16.14 -13.45
N VAL A 241 20.28 15.84 -13.76
CA VAL A 241 19.18 16.82 -13.78
C VAL A 241 19.07 17.54 -12.45
N ARG A 242 18.95 16.80 -11.33
CA ARG A 242 18.81 17.44 -10.00
C ARG A 242 20.00 18.32 -9.63
N LYS A 243 21.23 17.97 -10.06
CA LYS A 243 22.44 18.77 -9.77
C LYS A 243 22.42 20.08 -10.54
N THR A 244 21.99 20.05 -11.80
CA THR A 244 21.93 21.23 -12.67
C THR A 244 20.78 22.14 -12.31
N THR A 245 19.61 21.59 -12.01
CA THR A 245 18.40 22.40 -11.75
C THR A 245 18.24 22.74 -10.26
N GLY A 246 18.79 21.92 -9.36
CA GLY A 246 18.46 21.89 -7.93
C GLY A 246 17.23 21.03 -7.62
N GLY A 247 16.99 20.79 -6.33
CA GLY A 247 15.91 19.92 -5.83
C GLY A 247 16.39 18.50 -5.47
N THR A 248 15.44 17.58 -5.33
CA THR A 248 15.69 16.18 -4.95
C THR A 248 15.39 15.22 -6.11
N VAL A 249 15.84 13.96 -5.98
CA VAL A 249 15.50 12.88 -6.93
C VAL A 249 13.98 12.74 -7.08
N ASN A 250 13.24 12.80 -5.98
CA ASN A 250 11.78 12.69 -6.01
C ASN A 250 11.12 13.85 -6.78
N ASP A 251 11.65 15.07 -6.68
CA ASP A 251 11.09 16.22 -7.41
C ASP A 251 11.22 16.01 -8.94
N VAL A 252 12.38 15.50 -9.39
CA VAL A 252 12.60 15.15 -10.80
C VAL A 252 11.65 14.04 -11.24
N LEU A 253 11.54 12.95 -10.48
CA LEU A 253 10.66 11.83 -10.83
C LEU A 253 9.18 12.23 -10.87
N ILE A 254 8.72 13.06 -9.93
CA ILE A 254 7.35 13.59 -9.93
C ILE A 254 7.11 14.46 -11.17
N ALA A 255 8.07 15.29 -11.56
CA ALA A 255 7.96 16.08 -12.79
C ALA A 255 7.89 15.19 -14.05
N VAL A 256 8.69 14.12 -14.12
CA VAL A 256 8.62 13.13 -15.19
C VAL A 256 7.25 12.46 -15.25
N VAL A 257 6.69 12.04 -14.10
CA VAL A 257 5.34 11.45 -14.03
C VAL A 257 4.28 12.45 -14.50
N ALA A 258 4.36 13.71 -14.10
CA ALA A 258 3.43 14.75 -14.57
C ALA A 258 3.53 14.96 -16.09
N GLY A 259 4.73 14.91 -16.67
CA GLY A 259 4.94 14.97 -18.12
C GLY A 259 4.46 13.73 -18.88
N ALA A 260 4.63 12.54 -18.31
CA ALA A 260 4.06 11.32 -18.86
C ALA A 260 2.54 11.35 -18.84
N LEU A 261 1.94 11.79 -17.73
CA LEU A 261 0.49 11.93 -17.59
C LEU A 261 -0.08 12.94 -18.59
N ARG A 262 0.62 14.07 -18.82
CA ARG A 262 0.28 15.05 -19.86
C ARG A 262 0.17 14.38 -21.24
N ARG A 263 1.24 13.72 -21.68
CA ARG A 263 1.29 13.06 -22.99
C ARG A 263 0.20 12.01 -23.13
N TRP A 264 -0.01 11.20 -22.09
CA TRP A 264 -1.04 10.17 -22.09
C TRP A 264 -2.46 10.75 -22.22
N LEU A 265 -2.78 11.85 -21.52
CA LEU A 265 -4.07 12.52 -21.66
C LEU A 265 -4.29 13.11 -23.07
N ASP A 266 -3.25 13.72 -23.64
CA ASP A 266 -3.31 14.29 -24.99
C ASP A 266 -3.49 13.20 -26.05
N GLU A 267 -2.69 12.13 -25.98
CA GLU A 267 -2.76 10.97 -26.91
C GLU A 267 -4.12 10.26 -26.85
N ARG A 268 -4.76 10.26 -25.69
CA ARG A 268 -6.10 9.66 -25.49
C ARG A 268 -7.24 10.56 -25.97
N GLY A 269 -6.98 11.85 -26.19
CA GLY A 269 -7.98 12.85 -26.56
C GLY A 269 -8.76 13.46 -25.38
N ASP A 270 -8.37 13.14 -24.14
CA ASP A 270 -8.93 13.78 -22.93
C ASP A 270 -8.48 15.24 -22.80
N GLY A 271 -7.29 15.57 -23.34
CA GLY A 271 -6.67 16.88 -23.27
C GLY A 271 -6.02 17.17 -21.93
N SER A 272 -4.79 17.67 -21.95
CA SER A 272 -4.06 18.07 -20.72
C SER A 272 -4.35 19.50 -20.26
N GLU A 273 -4.98 20.33 -21.10
CA GLU A 273 -5.28 21.73 -20.78
C GLU A 273 -6.27 21.84 -19.60
N GLY A 274 -5.92 22.66 -18.61
CA GLY A 274 -6.75 22.85 -17.42
C GLY A 274 -6.76 21.68 -16.42
N VAL A 275 -6.14 20.54 -16.77
CA VAL A 275 -6.03 19.35 -15.90
C VAL A 275 -4.90 19.57 -14.87
N ALA A 276 -5.25 19.45 -13.59
CA ALA A 276 -4.37 19.67 -12.44
C ALA A 276 -4.72 18.68 -11.30
N PRO A 277 -4.46 17.37 -11.50
CA PRO A 277 -4.81 16.35 -10.52
C PRO A 277 -3.96 16.52 -9.27
N ARG A 278 -4.51 16.08 -8.13
CA ARG A 278 -3.79 16.09 -6.86
C ARG A 278 -3.13 14.74 -6.62
N ALA A 279 -1.82 14.73 -6.38
CA ALA A 279 -1.06 13.54 -6.05
C ALA A 279 -0.71 13.52 -4.55
N LEU A 280 -0.95 12.37 -3.92
CA LEU A 280 -0.49 12.07 -2.57
C LEU A 280 0.92 11.48 -2.63
N ILE A 281 1.88 12.15 -2.03
CA ILE A 281 3.29 11.76 -2.00
C ILE A 281 3.66 11.33 -0.58
N PRO A 282 3.77 10.02 -0.29
CA PRO A 282 4.19 9.54 1.02
C PRO A 282 5.62 9.99 1.36
N VAL A 283 5.84 10.39 2.60
CA VAL A 283 7.16 10.78 3.12
C VAL A 283 7.48 10.08 4.43
N SER A 284 8.69 9.54 4.52
CA SER A 284 9.17 8.89 5.73
C SER A 284 9.69 9.91 6.73
N LYS A 285 9.19 9.90 7.97
CA LYS A 285 9.73 10.71 9.09
C LYS A 285 10.87 10.01 9.84
N ARG A 286 11.71 9.23 9.15
CA ARG A 286 12.80 8.51 9.81
C ARG A 286 13.88 9.50 10.24
N ARG A 287 14.00 9.77 11.54
CA ARG A 287 15.23 10.38 12.10
C ARG A 287 16.32 9.31 12.09
N PRO A 288 17.50 9.57 11.50
CA PRO A 288 18.62 8.65 11.60
C PRO A 288 19.13 8.64 13.05
N ARG A 289 19.12 7.45 13.68
CA ARG A 289 19.87 7.04 14.90
C ARG A 289 19.20 7.01 16.28
N THR A 290 18.02 7.56 16.55
CA THR A 290 17.45 7.46 17.92
C THR A 290 15.91 7.42 17.95
N ALA A 291 15.31 6.22 17.85
CA ALA A 291 14.03 5.89 18.48
C ALA A 291 13.59 4.46 18.12
N HIS A 292 13.18 3.71 19.14
CA HIS A 292 12.45 2.45 18.99
C HIS A 292 11.08 2.71 18.32
N PRO A 293 10.61 1.83 17.41
CA PRO A 293 9.43 2.11 16.60
C PRO A 293 8.14 2.04 17.42
N GLN A 294 7.40 3.15 17.47
CA GLN A 294 6.00 3.21 17.87
C GLN A 294 5.14 3.49 16.63
N GLY A 295 4.42 2.48 16.14
CA GLY A 295 3.28 2.62 15.23
C GLY A 295 3.60 3.01 13.78
N ASN A 296 2.73 2.58 12.86
CA ASN A 296 2.73 3.04 11.48
C ASN A 296 2.47 4.55 11.51
N ARG A 297 3.42 5.36 11.06
CA ARG A 297 3.24 6.82 10.93
C ARG A 297 3.45 7.19 9.48
N LEU A 298 2.48 6.80 8.64
CA LEU A 298 2.43 7.26 7.27
C LEU A 298 2.08 8.75 7.29
N SER A 299 2.92 9.59 6.71
CA SER A 299 2.57 10.99 6.45
C SER A 299 2.84 11.24 4.99
N GLY A 300 2.05 12.12 4.37
CA GLY A 300 2.21 12.43 2.96
C GLY A 300 2.05 13.91 2.70
N TYR A 301 2.46 14.34 1.52
CA TYR A 301 2.20 15.66 0.98
C TYR A 301 1.19 15.54 -0.14
N LEU A 302 0.16 16.39 -0.15
CA LEU A 302 -0.73 16.50 -1.30
C LEU A 302 -0.24 17.66 -2.16
N ILE A 303 0.06 17.40 -3.42
CA ILE A 303 0.50 18.42 -4.38
C ILE A 303 -0.42 18.40 -5.60
N ARG A 304 -0.66 19.57 -6.21
CA ARG A 304 -1.24 19.63 -7.56
C ARG A 304 -0.13 19.32 -8.56
N LEU A 305 -0.35 18.36 -9.44
CA LEU A 305 0.61 18.04 -10.49
C LEU A 305 0.48 19.07 -11.63
N PRO A 306 1.60 19.67 -12.08
CA PRO A 306 1.63 20.55 -13.24
C PRO A 306 1.55 19.76 -14.55
N VAL A 307 0.38 19.15 -14.80
CA VAL A 307 0.14 18.33 -16.00
C VAL A 307 0.03 19.21 -17.24
N ALA A 308 -0.75 20.29 -17.16
CA ALA A 308 -0.97 21.22 -18.28
C ALA A 308 0.30 21.95 -18.78
N ASP A 309 1.35 22.07 -17.96
CA ASP A 309 2.59 22.75 -18.34
C ASP A 309 3.35 21.94 -19.41
N PRO A 310 3.61 22.48 -20.62
CA PRO A 310 4.37 21.76 -21.64
C PRO A 310 5.89 21.76 -21.36
N ASP A 311 6.43 22.75 -20.67
CA ASP A 311 7.87 22.87 -20.44
C ASP A 311 8.33 21.97 -19.28
N PRO A 312 9.21 20.98 -19.52
CA PRO A 312 9.70 20.10 -18.47
C PRO A 312 10.44 20.84 -17.34
N LEU A 313 11.14 21.94 -17.63
CA LEU A 313 11.89 22.68 -16.60
C LEU A 313 10.97 23.54 -15.73
N SER A 314 10.01 24.25 -16.32
CA SER A 314 8.95 24.96 -15.58
C SER A 314 8.13 24.00 -14.71
N ARG A 315 7.78 22.82 -15.24
CA ARG A 315 7.10 21.76 -14.52
C ARG A 315 7.89 21.32 -13.27
N LEU A 316 9.18 21.08 -13.42
CA LEU A 316 10.07 20.73 -12.30
C LEU A 316 10.16 21.85 -11.27
N GLY A 317 10.26 23.11 -11.72
CA GLY A 317 10.24 24.27 -10.83
C GLY A 317 8.97 24.34 -9.99
N THR A 318 7.81 24.09 -10.60
CA THR A 318 6.50 24.06 -9.92
C THR A 318 6.42 22.94 -8.88
N VAL A 319 6.86 21.74 -9.23
CA VAL A 319 6.90 20.58 -8.30
C VAL A 319 7.78 20.91 -7.10
N ARG A 320 8.99 21.43 -7.31
CA ARG A 320 9.92 21.78 -6.23
C ARG A 320 9.32 22.81 -5.29
N ALA A 321 8.78 23.90 -5.83
CA ALA A 321 8.16 24.94 -5.02
C ALA A 321 7.00 24.39 -4.18
N ALA A 322 6.21 23.46 -4.73
CA ALA A 322 5.14 22.80 -3.98
C ALA A 322 5.66 21.86 -2.87
N MET A 323 6.71 21.09 -3.16
CA MET A 323 7.32 20.18 -2.20
C MET A 323 8.02 20.93 -1.07
N ASP A 324 8.71 22.03 -1.36
CA ASP A 324 9.40 22.84 -0.36
C ASP A 324 8.39 23.54 0.56
N ARG A 325 7.32 24.14 0.03
CA ARG A 325 6.21 24.68 0.84
C ARG A 325 5.61 23.62 1.78
N ASN A 326 5.44 22.39 1.30
CA ASN A 326 4.90 21.29 2.10
C ASN A 326 5.87 20.80 3.18
N LYS A 327 7.18 20.81 2.90
CA LYS A 327 8.22 20.52 3.90
C LYS A 327 8.23 21.59 4.99
N ASP A 328 8.17 22.87 4.61
CA ASP A 328 8.19 24.01 5.52
C ASP A 328 6.95 24.06 6.42
N ALA A 329 5.77 23.77 5.86
CA ALA A 329 4.51 23.69 6.62
C ALA A 329 4.46 22.52 7.62
N GLY A 330 5.32 21.52 7.42
CA GLY A 330 5.41 20.32 8.22
C GLY A 330 4.33 19.27 7.88
N PRO A 331 4.63 17.98 8.09
CA PRO A 331 3.79 16.84 7.65
C PRO A 331 2.55 16.57 8.53
N GLY A 332 2.18 17.51 9.40
CA GLY A 332 1.05 17.40 10.32
C GLY A 332 -0.05 18.44 10.08
N ARG A 333 0.12 19.33 9.10
CA ARG A 333 -0.83 20.38 8.74
C ARG A 333 -1.13 20.34 7.23
N GLY A 334 -2.35 20.76 6.88
CA GLY A 334 -2.83 20.78 5.50
C GLY A 334 -3.27 19.41 4.96
N ALA A 335 -3.46 19.34 3.65
CA ALA A 335 -3.99 18.16 2.95
C ALA A 335 -3.10 16.89 3.03
N GLY A 336 -1.90 16.99 3.61
CA GLY A 336 -1.04 15.85 3.96
C GLY A 336 -1.53 15.01 5.15
N ALA A 337 -2.50 15.52 5.91
CA ALA A 337 -3.14 14.79 7.01
C ALA A 337 -4.08 13.67 6.53
N VAL A 338 -4.43 13.62 5.24
CA VAL A 338 -5.34 12.61 4.67
C VAL A 338 -4.71 11.21 4.73
N ALA A 339 -3.39 11.07 4.58
CA ALA A 339 -2.71 9.78 4.76
C ALA A 339 -2.70 9.28 6.21
N LEU A 340 -2.86 10.18 7.20
CA LEU A 340 -2.97 9.84 8.62
C LEU A 340 -4.38 9.31 8.98
N LEU A 341 -5.36 9.42 8.07
CA LEU A 341 -6.73 8.91 8.26
C LEU A 341 -6.79 7.39 8.37
N ALA A 342 -5.90 6.67 7.68
CA ALA A 342 -5.89 5.21 7.68
C ALA A 342 -5.72 4.64 9.11
N ASP A 343 -5.01 5.34 10.00
CA ASP A 343 -4.81 4.92 11.39
C ASP A 343 -5.88 5.44 12.36
N HIS A 344 -6.80 6.33 11.93
CA HIS A 344 -7.75 7.03 12.83
C HIS A 344 -9.22 6.93 12.41
N VAL A 345 -9.56 6.31 11.28
CA VAL A 345 -10.96 6.04 10.92
C VAL A 345 -11.47 4.82 11.71
N PRO A 346 -12.52 4.94 12.54
CA PRO A 346 -13.11 3.81 13.24
C PRO A 346 -13.57 2.72 12.26
N ALA A 347 -13.54 1.45 12.67
CA ALA A 347 -13.92 0.30 11.85
C ALA A 347 -15.30 0.42 11.16
N LEU A 348 -16.21 1.25 11.67
CA LEU A 348 -17.49 1.56 11.01
C LEU A 348 -17.36 2.45 9.77
N GLY A 349 -16.43 3.41 9.73
CA GLY A 349 -16.22 4.27 8.56
C GLY A 349 -15.75 3.46 7.35
N HIS A 350 -14.99 2.39 7.59
CA HIS A 350 -14.54 1.48 6.55
C HIS A 350 -15.64 0.57 6.01
N ARG A 351 -16.73 0.32 6.76
CA ARG A 351 -17.81 -0.58 6.33
C ARG A 351 -19.07 0.15 5.85
N LEU A 352 -19.36 1.34 6.40
CA LEU A 352 -20.47 2.18 5.97
C LEU A 352 -20.08 3.17 4.87
N GLY A 353 -18.80 3.58 4.81
CA GLY A 353 -18.27 4.45 3.76
C GLY A 353 -17.72 3.71 2.55
N GLY A 354 -17.44 2.40 2.64
CA GLY A 354 -16.93 1.60 1.52
C GLY A 354 -17.76 1.73 0.24
N PRO A 355 -19.11 1.61 0.31
CA PRO A 355 -19.98 1.81 -0.85
C PRO A 355 -20.16 3.28 -1.29
N LEU A 356 -19.86 4.25 -0.43
CA LEU A 356 -19.99 5.69 -0.73
C LEU A 356 -18.68 6.29 -1.28
N VAL A 357 -17.54 5.70 -0.93
CA VAL A 357 -16.23 6.04 -1.48
C VAL A 357 -16.00 5.34 -2.81
N SER A 358 -16.61 4.16 -3.05
CA SER A 358 -16.58 3.49 -4.36
C SER A 358 -17.38 4.22 -5.44
N GLY A 359 -18.33 5.09 -5.07
CA GLY A 359 -19.14 5.89 -6.01
C GLY A 359 -18.74 7.36 -6.11
N ALA A 360 -17.65 7.77 -5.44
CA ALA A 360 -17.15 9.15 -5.43
C ALA A 360 -15.64 9.24 -5.79
N ALA A 361 -15.06 8.14 -6.27
CA ALA A 361 -13.70 8.07 -6.82
C ALA A 361 -13.74 8.09 -8.35
#